data_AF-F0ZHM1-F1
#
_entry.id   AF-F0ZHM1-F1
#
_cell.length_a   1.000
_cell.length_b   1.000
_cell.length_c   1.000
_cell.angle_alpha   90.00
_cell.angle_beta   90.00
_cell.angle_gamma   90.00
#
_symmetry.space_group_name_H-M   'P 1'
#
loop_
_entity.id
_entity.type
_entity.pdbx_description
1 polymer ?
#
loop_
_entity_poly.entity_id
_entity_poly.type
_entity_poly.pdbx_seq_one_letter_code
_entity_poly.pdbx_strand_id
1 'polypeptide(L)'
;SNYRIKSKELTFPENIDFRGGFGEVKKAKWRGIDVATKVITRDQDYKGKNKQELFEQEVSMNYNLRHPNIVQFLGVVMKSKTMVMEYMNGGTLRELLNQINILNSFKENPMFPVKIAMDIALPLLYLHKSSILHRDLTSSNVLIQTPLDLKHSNSMDIRHCKFKISDFGVSKVKNGSSTPRVGNISHMAPEVYQSKPYTEASDVFSYGMILWELITTKIHCNETQDKLLQLELSPLATPKWKKLIVHCLEESPDERPTVEEILVQLKNIKN
;
A
#
# COMPACT_ATOMS: atom_id res chain seq x y z
N SER A 1 15.35 -23.29 6.71
CA SER A 1 14.47 -22.65 5.72
C SER A 1 15.25 -21.58 4.97
N ASN A 2 14.98 -21.40 3.68
CA ASN A 2 15.81 -20.63 2.74
C ASN A 2 15.76 -19.10 2.93
N TYR A 3 15.02 -18.60 3.92
CA TYR A 3 14.79 -17.17 4.14
C TYR A 3 15.32 -16.65 5.50
N ARG A 4 16.11 -17.45 6.23
CA ARG A 4 16.68 -17.03 7.53
C ARG A 4 17.97 -16.22 7.32
N ILE A 5 18.03 -15.04 7.92
CA ILE A 5 19.20 -14.15 7.94
C ILE A 5 19.78 -14.13 9.35
N LYS A 6 21.10 -14.25 9.50
CA LYS A 6 21.75 -14.07 10.81
C LYS A 6 21.85 -12.59 11.11
N SER A 7 21.56 -12.18 12.34
CA SER A 7 21.61 -10.76 12.75
C SER A 7 22.95 -10.09 12.43
N LYS A 8 24.07 -10.80 12.53
CA LYS A 8 25.42 -10.32 12.19
C LYS A 8 25.65 -10.03 10.70
N GLU A 9 24.74 -10.45 9.81
CA GLU A 9 24.79 -10.14 8.38
C GLU A 9 24.16 -8.79 8.06
N LEU A 10 23.45 -8.17 9.02
CA LEU A 10 22.89 -6.84 8.89
C LEU A 10 23.83 -5.81 9.49
N THR A 11 24.08 -4.74 8.75
CA THR A 11 24.83 -3.57 9.22
C THR A 11 23.93 -2.35 9.15
N PHE A 12 23.90 -1.55 10.21
CA PHE A 12 23.07 -0.35 10.28
C PHE A 12 23.95 0.87 10.09
N PRO A 13 23.60 1.82 9.19
CA PRO A 13 24.36 3.05 9.04
C PRO A 13 24.26 3.92 10.30
N GLU A 14 25.27 4.76 10.54
CA GLU A 14 25.33 5.67 11.71
C GLU A 14 24.13 6.62 11.75
N ASN A 15 23.70 7.11 10.59
CA ASN A 15 22.47 7.88 10.43
C ASN A 15 21.30 6.92 10.15
N ILE A 16 20.57 6.56 11.20
CA ILE A 16 19.38 5.71 11.08
C ILE A 16 18.26 6.51 10.42
N ASP A 17 17.97 6.16 9.17
CA ASP A 17 16.77 6.63 8.47
C ASP A 17 15.56 5.83 8.98
N PHE A 18 14.68 6.51 9.71
CA PHE A 18 13.38 5.99 10.13
C PHE A 18 12.32 6.51 9.15
N ARG A 19 11.71 5.61 8.37
CA ARG A 19 10.62 5.97 7.45
C ARG A 19 9.37 5.18 7.77
N GLY A 20 8.26 5.87 8.02
CA GLY A 20 6.94 5.28 8.25
C GLY A 20 6.28 5.71 9.56
N GLY A 21 4.96 5.94 9.52
CA GLY A 21 4.17 6.42 10.66
C GLY A 21 4.01 5.45 11.84
N PHE A 22 4.62 4.26 11.77
CA PHE A 22 4.50 3.21 12.79
C PHE A 22 5.84 2.85 13.48
N GLY A 23 6.88 3.66 13.37
CA GLY A 23 8.04 3.61 14.27
C GLY A 23 8.99 2.39 14.19
N GLU A 24 8.77 1.42 13.29
CA GLU A 24 9.52 0.14 13.31
C GLU A 24 10.35 -0.20 12.07
N VAL A 25 10.35 0.64 11.02
CA VAL A 25 11.15 0.38 9.81
C VAL A 25 12.45 1.17 9.84
N LYS A 26 13.57 0.44 9.78
CA LYS A 26 14.93 1.01 9.74
C LYS A 26 15.63 0.64 8.46
N LYS A 27 16.42 1.56 7.91
CA LYS A 27 17.38 1.24 6.85
C LYS A 27 18.55 0.42 7.40
N ALA A 28 18.97 -0.60 6.67
CA ALA A 28 20.17 -1.39 6.94
C ALA A 28 20.87 -1.79 5.62
N LYS A 29 22.01 -2.46 5.72
CA LYS A 29 22.66 -3.16 4.60
C LYS A 29 22.74 -4.65 4.88
N TRP A 30 22.38 -5.45 3.88
CA TRP A 30 22.57 -6.90 3.86
C TRP A 30 23.41 -7.27 2.65
N ARG A 31 24.59 -7.86 2.87
CA ARG A 31 25.56 -8.20 1.80
C ARG A 31 25.88 -7.03 0.86
N GLY A 32 25.99 -5.83 1.43
CA GLY A 32 26.32 -4.59 0.70
C GLY A 32 25.12 -3.88 0.04
N ILE A 33 23.94 -4.49 0.01
CA ILE A 33 22.72 -3.93 -0.60
C ILE A 33 21.88 -3.24 0.48
N ASP A 34 21.35 -2.06 0.16
CA ASP A 34 20.40 -1.35 1.04
C ASP A 34 19.10 -2.15 1.18
N VAL A 35 18.67 -2.36 2.44
CA VAL A 35 17.45 -3.10 2.80
C VAL A 35 16.65 -2.33 3.86
N ALA A 36 15.36 -2.60 3.94
CA ALA A 36 14.49 -2.13 5.01
C ALA A 36 14.27 -3.27 6.03
N THR A 37 14.40 -2.97 7.32
CA THR A 37 14.17 -3.93 8.41
C THR A 37 12.97 -3.48 9.22
N LYS A 38 11.97 -4.36 9.36
CA LYS A 38 10.76 -4.13 10.19
C LYS A 38 10.73 -5.14 11.33
N VAL A 39 10.75 -4.66 12.57
CA VAL A 39 10.50 -5.55 13.73
C VAL A 39 9.00 -5.84 13.77
N ILE A 40 8.61 -7.08 14.05
CA ILE A 40 7.20 -7.43 14.21
C ILE A 40 6.89 -7.49 15.70
N THR A 41 6.46 -6.34 16.26
CA THR A 41 5.95 -6.28 17.64
C THR A 41 4.45 -6.45 17.64
N ARG A 42 4.00 -7.65 17.98
CA ARG A 42 2.59 -7.91 18.25
C ARG A 42 2.52 -8.68 19.55
N ASP A 43 2.59 -7.96 20.66
CA ASP A 43 2.46 -8.58 21.96
C ASP A 43 1.03 -8.56 22.50
N GLN A 44 0.14 -7.73 21.94
CA GLN A 44 -1.21 -7.49 22.46
C GLN A 44 -2.32 -8.29 21.73
N ASP A 45 -2.16 -8.64 20.44
CA ASP A 45 -3.23 -9.26 19.64
C ASP A 45 -3.29 -10.81 19.71
N TYR A 46 -2.38 -11.45 20.45
CA TYR A 46 -2.19 -12.90 20.43
C TYR A 46 -2.58 -13.60 21.73
N LYS A 47 -3.70 -13.20 22.35
CA LYS A 47 -4.25 -13.98 23.46
C LYS A 47 -4.77 -15.32 22.92
N GLY A 48 -4.04 -16.41 23.17
CA GLY A 48 -4.53 -17.79 23.01
C GLY A 48 -4.01 -18.61 21.82
N LYS A 49 -3.21 -18.06 20.91
CA LYS A 49 -2.50 -18.82 19.85
C LYS A 49 -0.99 -18.78 20.06
N ASN A 50 -0.27 -19.80 19.59
CA ASN A 50 1.19 -19.81 19.64
C ASN A 50 1.74 -18.62 18.83
N LYS A 51 2.24 -17.58 19.53
CA LYS A 51 2.79 -16.34 18.92
C LYS A 51 3.83 -16.64 17.84
N GLN A 52 4.54 -17.76 17.98
CA GLN A 52 5.54 -18.21 17.02
C GLN A 52 4.91 -18.69 15.71
N GLU A 53 3.84 -19.47 15.77
CA GLU A 53 3.14 -19.98 14.58
C GLU A 53 2.53 -18.86 13.74
N LEU A 54 1.93 -17.85 14.39
CA LEU A 54 1.36 -16.70 13.68
C LEU A 54 2.43 -15.86 12.99
N PHE A 55 3.57 -15.66 13.65
CA PHE A 55 4.73 -15.01 13.03
C PHE A 55 5.26 -15.82 11.84
N GLU A 56 5.37 -17.15 11.97
CA GLU A 56 5.82 -18.02 10.89
C GLU A 56 4.83 -18.05 9.71
N GLN A 57 3.52 -17.95 9.97
CA GLN A 57 2.50 -17.77 8.93
C GLN A 57 2.66 -16.45 8.18
N GLU A 58 2.90 -15.34 8.90
CA GLU A 58 3.13 -14.03 8.30
C GLU A 58 4.41 -14.01 7.44
N VAL A 59 5.49 -14.61 7.95
CA VAL A 59 6.74 -14.79 7.20
C VAL A 59 6.53 -15.68 5.97
N SER A 60 5.79 -16.77 6.10
CA SER A 60 5.48 -17.68 4.99
C SER A 60 4.67 -16.98 3.91
N MET A 61 3.66 -16.19 4.30
CA MET A 61 2.87 -15.38 3.37
C MET A 61 3.76 -14.40 2.61
N ASN A 62 4.52 -13.56 3.32
CA ASN A 62 5.45 -12.60 2.70
C ASN A 62 6.49 -13.29 1.80
N TYR A 63 6.98 -14.46 2.22
CA TYR A 63 7.92 -15.24 1.42
C TYR A 63 7.32 -15.76 0.12
N ASN A 64 6.00 -15.99 0.01
CA ASN A 64 5.37 -16.50 -1.20
C ASN A 64 4.88 -15.39 -2.16
N LEU A 65 4.73 -14.15 -1.69
CA LEU A 65 4.32 -13.03 -2.54
C LEU A 65 5.44 -12.63 -3.51
N ARG A 66 5.17 -12.72 -4.82
CA ARG A 66 6.11 -12.34 -5.89
C ARG A 66 5.38 -11.56 -6.97
N HIS A 67 5.57 -10.24 -6.96
CA HIS A 67 4.99 -9.34 -7.97
C HIS A 67 5.87 -8.08 -8.10
N PRO A 68 6.07 -7.53 -9.31
CA PRO A 68 6.93 -6.35 -9.51
C PRO A 68 6.51 -5.11 -8.71
N ASN A 69 5.21 -4.99 -8.40
CA ASN A 69 4.62 -3.91 -7.61
C ASN A 69 4.27 -4.32 -6.16
N ILE A 70 4.84 -5.40 -5.64
CA ILE A 70 4.81 -5.72 -4.20
C ILE A 70 6.21 -5.54 -3.64
N VAL A 71 6.33 -4.93 -2.47
CA VAL A 71 7.63 -4.81 -1.78
C VAL A 71 8.18 -6.19 -1.47
N GLN A 72 9.35 -6.49 -2.02
CA GLN A 72 9.97 -7.80 -2.00
C GLN A 72 10.50 -8.14 -0.61
N PHE A 73 9.94 -9.20 -0.03
CA PHE A 73 10.52 -9.86 1.14
C PHE A 73 11.82 -10.57 0.78
N LEU A 74 12.89 -10.31 1.54
CA LEU A 74 14.23 -10.87 1.31
C LEU A 74 14.59 -11.93 2.35
N GLY A 75 14.09 -11.80 3.57
CA GLY A 75 14.32 -12.77 4.63
C GLY A 75 13.89 -12.29 6.01
N VAL A 76 14.26 -13.06 7.03
CA VAL A 76 13.88 -12.80 8.41
C VAL A 76 15.00 -13.14 9.39
N VAL A 77 15.18 -12.29 10.40
CA VAL A 77 15.98 -12.60 11.58
C VAL A 77 15.06 -13.15 12.65
N MET A 78 15.07 -14.48 12.81
CA MET A 78 14.13 -15.19 13.71
C MET A 78 14.22 -14.73 15.16
N LYS A 79 15.44 -14.54 15.68
CA LYS A 79 15.67 -14.22 17.11
C LYS A 79 15.04 -12.89 17.52
N SER A 80 15.11 -11.88 16.63
CA SER A 80 14.56 -10.54 16.87
C SER A 80 13.23 -10.31 16.15
N LYS A 81 12.66 -11.34 15.52
CA LYS A 81 11.44 -11.26 14.70
C LYS A 81 11.46 -10.10 13.71
N THR A 82 12.60 -9.91 13.04
CA THR A 82 12.81 -8.78 12.13
C THR A 82 12.68 -9.25 10.68
N MET A 83 11.69 -8.73 9.97
CA MET A 83 11.58 -8.91 8.52
C MET A 83 12.58 -8.01 7.79
N VAL A 84 13.18 -8.53 6.74
CA VAL A 84 14.12 -7.83 5.85
C VAL A 84 13.50 -7.78 4.47
N MET A 85 13.38 -6.58 3.92
CA MET A 85 12.71 -6.28 2.66
C MET A 85 13.60 -5.40 1.77
N GLU A 86 13.29 -5.32 0.47
CA GLU A 86 13.93 -4.32 -0.39
C GLU A 86 13.69 -2.90 0.16
N TYR A 87 14.71 -2.04 0.06
CA TYR A 87 14.61 -0.66 0.52
C TYR A 87 14.02 0.23 -0.57
N MET A 88 12.93 0.94 -0.24
CA MET A 88 12.24 1.87 -1.13
C MET A 88 12.72 3.30 -0.85
N ASN A 89 13.48 3.89 -1.76
CA ASN A 89 14.20 5.16 -1.56
C ASN A 89 13.36 6.43 -1.79
N GLY A 90 12.19 6.32 -2.42
CA GLY A 90 11.34 7.44 -2.83
C GLY A 90 10.29 7.89 -1.82
N GLY A 91 10.23 7.27 -0.64
CA GLY A 91 9.19 7.57 0.35
C GLY A 91 7.85 6.91 0.01
N THR A 92 6.76 7.48 0.54
CA THR A 92 5.38 6.97 0.36
C THR A 92 4.60 7.79 -0.68
N LEU A 93 3.54 7.20 -1.25
CA LEU A 93 2.61 7.94 -2.10
C LEU A 93 1.94 9.09 -1.33
N ARG A 94 1.64 8.91 -0.04
CA ARG A 94 1.10 9.98 0.81
C ARG A 94 2.04 11.18 0.91
N GLU A 95 3.34 10.95 1.08
CA GLU A 95 4.36 12.01 1.08
C GLU A 95 4.44 12.71 -0.28
N LEU A 96 4.39 11.95 -1.37
CA LEU A 96 4.37 12.49 -2.74
C LEU A 96 3.14 13.39 -2.98
N LEU A 97 1.95 12.96 -2.55
CA LEU A 97 0.71 13.72 -2.74
C LEU A 97 0.66 15.01 -1.91
N ASN A 98 1.42 15.08 -0.82
CA ASN A 98 1.57 16.30 -0.02
C ASN A 98 2.56 17.32 -0.62
N GLN A 99 3.24 16.99 -1.71
CA GLN A 99 4.17 17.92 -2.36
C GLN A 99 3.41 19.01 -3.12
N ILE A 100 3.82 20.27 -2.95
CA ILE A 100 3.15 21.46 -3.51
C ILE A 100 2.95 21.38 -5.04
N ASN A 101 3.85 20.71 -5.77
CA ASN A 101 3.86 20.70 -7.24
C ASN A 101 3.28 19.42 -7.88
N ILE A 102 2.76 18.47 -7.11
CA ILE A 102 2.27 17.20 -7.67
C ILE A 102 1.11 17.40 -8.65
N LEU A 103 0.21 18.35 -8.34
CA LEU A 103 -0.91 18.72 -9.20
C LEU A 103 -0.45 19.21 -10.58
N ASN A 104 0.59 20.05 -10.62
CA ASN A 104 1.15 20.55 -11.87
C ASN A 104 1.75 19.40 -12.69
N SER A 105 2.47 18.48 -12.03
CA SER A 105 3.04 17.29 -12.69
C SER A 105 1.97 16.41 -13.33
N PHE A 106 0.81 16.24 -12.66
CA PHE A 106 -0.31 15.48 -13.20
C PHE A 106 -1.07 16.21 -14.31
N LYS A 107 -1.12 17.55 -14.28
CA LYS A 107 -1.67 18.35 -15.39
C LYS A 107 -0.79 18.29 -16.63
N GLU A 108 0.52 18.38 -16.44
CA GLU A 108 1.51 18.27 -17.53
C GLU A 108 1.49 16.88 -18.16
N ASN A 109 1.33 15.83 -17.35
CA ASN A 109 1.20 14.47 -17.85
C ASN A 109 0.06 13.70 -17.16
N PRO A 110 -1.16 13.72 -17.74
CA PRO A 110 -2.32 12.99 -17.21
C PRO A 110 -2.15 11.47 -17.15
N MET A 111 -1.11 10.92 -17.77
CA MET A 111 -0.79 9.49 -17.66
C MET A 111 -0.13 9.11 -16.33
N PHE A 112 0.44 10.05 -15.60
CA PHE A 112 1.04 9.78 -14.28
C PHE A 112 0.06 9.23 -13.26
N PRO A 113 -1.12 9.84 -13.02
CA PRO A 113 -2.11 9.24 -12.12
C PRO A 113 -2.60 7.87 -12.63
N VAL A 114 -2.77 7.69 -13.95
CA VAL A 114 -3.13 6.37 -14.52
C VAL A 114 -2.06 5.32 -14.24
N LYS A 115 -0.78 5.68 -14.39
CA LYS A 115 0.35 4.79 -14.09
C LYS A 115 0.35 4.38 -12.62
N ILE A 116 0.21 5.34 -11.70
CA ILE A 116 0.18 5.08 -10.26
C ILE A 116 -0.99 4.15 -9.91
N ALA A 117 -2.18 4.45 -10.44
CA ALA A 117 -3.37 3.61 -10.25
C ALA A 117 -3.15 2.18 -10.75
N MET A 118 -2.55 1.99 -11.92
CA MET A 118 -2.21 0.67 -12.46
C MET A 118 -1.18 -0.08 -11.61
N ASP A 119 -0.13 0.62 -11.16
CA ASP A 119 0.92 0.05 -10.31
C ASP A 119 0.36 -0.45 -8.95
N ILE A 120 -0.81 0.04 -8.52
CA ILE A 120 -1.51 -0.41 -7.30
C ILE A 120 -2.57 -1.48 -7.60
N ALA A 121 -3.33 -1.33 -8.69
CA ALA A 121 -4.38 -2.28 -9.05
C ALA A 121 -3.83 -3.66 -9.49
N LEU A 122 -2.70 -3.70 -10.22
CA LEU A 122 -2.08 -4.95 -10.65
C LEU A 122 -1.67 -5.88 -9.49
N PRO A 123 -0.89 -5.42 -8.49
CA PRO A 123 -0.56 -6.27 -7.35
C PRO A 123 -1.80 -6.59 -6.49
N LEU A 124 -2.80 -5.71 -6.43
CA LEU A 124 -4.04 -6.00 -5.71
C LEU A 124 -4.81 -7.16 -6.35
N LEU A 125 -4.92 -7.18 -7.69
CA LEU A 125 -5.48 -8.31 -8.43
C LEU A 125 -4.71 -9.61 -8.14
N TYR A 126 -3.39 -9.55 -8.12
CA TYR A 126 -2.55 -10.70 -7.79
C TYR A 126 -2.84 -11.26 -6.39
N LEU A 127 -3.05 -10.39 -5.39
CA LEU A 127 -3.44 -10.80 -4.04
C LEU A 127 -4.82 -11.47 -4.04
N HIS A 128 -5.82 -10.84 -4.66
CA HIS A 128 -7.19 -11.35 -4.71
C HIS A 128 -7.27 -12.72 -5.41
N LYS A 129 -6.55 -12.90 -6.54
CA LYS A 129 -6.40 -14.22 -7.20
C LYS A 129 -5.71 -15.26 -6.34
N SER A 130 -4.87 -14.83 -5.40
CA SER A 130 -4.21 -15.69 -4.42
C SER A 130 -5.05 -15.89 -3.14
N SER A 131 -6.31 -15.43 -3.13
CA SER A 131 -7.20 -15.42 -1.95
C SER A 131 -6.60 -14.70 -0.73
N ILE A 132 -5.83 -13.64 -0.96
CA ILE A 132 -5.23 -12.80 0.08
C ILE A 132 -5.90 -11.44 0.07
N LEU A 133 -6.33 -10.97 1.25
CA LEU A 133 -6.84 -9.62 1.46
C LEU A 133 -5.74 -8.73 2.05
N HIS A 134 -5.59 -7.50 1.55
CA HIS A 134 -4.61 -6.56 2.07
C HIS A 134 -5.00 -6.05 3.46
N ARG A 135 -6.25 -5.59 3.62
CA ARG A 135 -6.91 -5.12 4.86
C ARG A 135 -6.43 -3.78 5.44
N ASP A 136 -5.28 -3.26 5.02
CA ASP A 136 -4.82 -1.90 5.37
C ASP A 136 -4.24 -1.16 4.16
N LEU A 137 -4.95 -1.19 3.03
CA LEU A 137 -4.47 -0.52 1.82
C LEU A 137 -4.63 1.00 1.96
N THR A 138 -3.53 1.75 1.94
CA THR A 138 -3.53 3.21 2.07
C THR A 138 -2.42 3.83 1.24
N SER A 139 -2.48 5.15 0.98
CA SER A 139 -1.39 5.88 0.33
C SER A 139 -0.08 5.87 1.14
N SER A 140 -0.12 5.66 2.45
CA SER A 140 1.08 5.46 3.29
C SER A 140 1.73 4.09 3.06
N ASN A 141 0.95 3.09 2.66
CA ASN A 141 1.40 1.72 2.41
C ASN A 141 1.73 1.48 0.93
N VAL A 142 1.75 2.54 0.10
CA VAL A 142 2.29 2.51 -1.26
C VAL A 142 3.66 3.19 -1.24
N LEU A 143 4.72 2.41 -1.39
CA LEU A 143 6.11 2.88 -1.38
C LEU A 143 6.63 3.14 -2.79
N ILE A 144 7.56 4.09 -2.89
CA ILE A 144 8.10 4.57 -4.16
C ILE A 144 9.55 4.12 -4.28
N GLN A 145 9.86 3.44 -5.38
CA GLN A 145 11.23 3.20 -5.82
C GLN A 145 11.56 4.19 -6.93
N THR A 146 12.57 5.02 -6.70
CA THR A 146 13.12 5.93 -7.70
C THR A 146 14.46 5.42 -8.23
N PRO A 147 14.83 5.77 -9.47
CA PRO A 147 16.21 5.71 -9.92
C PRO A 147 17.16 6.45 -8.96
N LEU A 148 18.38 5.91 -8.76
CA LEU A 148 19.33 6.41 -7.76
C LEU A 148 19.77 7.86 -8.03
N ASP A 149 19.87 8.24 -9.30
CA ASP A 149 20.21 9.58 -9.79
C ASP A 149 19.14 10.63 -9.48
N LEU A 150 17.89 10.23 -9.22
CA LEU A 150 16.79 11.15 -8.96
C LEU A 150 16.53 11.43 -7.46
N LYS A 151 17.31 10.83 -6.56
CA LYS A 151 17.12 10.95 -5.09
C LYS A 151 17.24 12.39 -4.56
N HIS A 152 17.94 13.27 -5.27
CA HIS A 152 18.19 14.66 -4.87
C HIS A 152 17.54 15.70 -5.81
N SER A 153 16.69 15.26 -6.74
CA SER A 153 15.97 16.19 -7.61
C SER A 153 14.77 16.76 -6.87
N ASN A 154 14.59 18.09 -6.92
CA ASN A 154 13.38 18.77 -6.46
C ASN A 154 12.14 18.46 -7.32
N SER A 155 12.31 17.72 -8.42
CA SER A 155 11.24 17.18 -9.25
C SER A 155 11.45 15.68 -9.46
N MET A 156 10.58 14.87 -8.88
CA MET A 156 10.63 13.42 -9.05
C MET A 156 10.05 13.04 -10.41
N ASP A 157 10.85 12.42 -11.28
CA ASP A 157 10.36 11.93 -12.57
C ASP A 157 9.53 10.66 -12.39
N ILE A 158 8.20 10.84 -12.29
CA ILE A 158 7.21 9.77 -12.08
C ILE A 158 7.29 8.69 -13.18
N ARG A 159 7.77 9.02 -14.39
CA ARG A 159 7.92 8.07 -15.51
C ARG A 159 8.76 6.86 -15.12
N HIS A 160 9.85 7.11 -14.38
CA HIS A 160 10.84 6.09 -14.03
C HIS A 160 10.65 5.52 -12.61
N CYS A 161 9.68 6.05 -11.86
CA CYS A 161 9.35 5.55 -10.53
C CYS A 161 8.57 4.24 -10.61
N LYS A 162 8.73 3.35 -9.63
CA LYS A 162 7.84 2.20 -9.41
C LYS A 162 7.10 2.39 -8.10
N PHE A 163 5.79 2.20 -8.14
CA PHE A 163 4.95 2.22 -6.94
C PHE A 163 4.69 0.78 -6.53
N LYS A 164 4.91 0.46 -5.25
CA LYS A 164 4.75 -0.89 -4.72
C LYS A 164 3.93 -0.88 -3.45
N ILE A 165 2.96 -1.78 -3.34
CA ILE A 165 2.22 -1.97 -2.09
C ILE A 165 3.08 -2.72 -1.06
N SER A 166 2.89 -2.33 0.19
CA SER A 166 3.67 -2.72 1.37
C SER A 166 2.73 -2.99 2.55
N ASP A 167 3.31 -3.51 3.63
CA ASP A 167 2.66 -3.74 4.92
C ASP A 167 1.53 -4.78 4.91
N PHE A 168 1.92 -6.01 4.60
CA PHE A 168 1.05 -7.18 4.69
C PHE A 168 0.86 -7.69 6.12
N GLY A 169 1.27 -6.92 7.14
CA GLY A 169 1.26 -7.40 8.51
C GLY A 169 -0.15 -7.83 8.92
N VAL A 170 -1.18 -7.12 8.49
CA VAL A 170 -2.58 -7.41 8.84
C VAL A 170 -3.31 -8.24 7.78
N SER A 171 -2.63 -8.53 6.66
CA SER A 171 -3.15 -9.32 5.56
C SER A 171 -3.41 -10.75 5.98
N LYS A 172 -4.42 -11.36 5.37
CA LYS A 172 -4.87 -12.72 5.71
C LYS A 172 -5.34 -13.46 4.48
N VAL A 173 -5.16 -14.77 4.50
CA VAL A 173 -5.87 -15.69 3.61
C VAL A 173 -7.36 -15.61 3.93
N LYS A 174 -8.19 -15.58 2.90
CA LYS A 174 -9.65 -15.53 2.96
C LYS A 174 -10.22 -16.74 3.70
N ASN A 175 -10.40 -16.60 5.01
CA ASN A 175 -11.07 -17.57 5.87
C ASN A 175 -12.22 -16.82 6.51
N GLY A 176 -13.48 -17.09 6.12
CA GLY A 176 -14.70 -16.33 6.45
C GLY A 176 -15.07 -16.17 7.94
N SER A 177 -14.12 -16.36 8.86
CA SER A 177 -14.19 -16.01 10.27
C SER A 177 -14.25 -14.50 10.50
N SER A 178 -15.05 -14.07 11.48
CA SER A 178 -15.03 -12.69 11.98
C SER A 178 -13.65 -12.37 12.57
N THR A 179 -12.99 -11.36 12.00
CA THR A 179 -11.65 -10.91 12.42
C THR A 179 -11.72 -9.56 13.11
N PRO A 180 -10.80 -9.25 14.06
CA PRO A 180 -10.72 -7.93 14.67
C PRO A 180 -10.66 -6.82 13.63
N ARG A 181 -11.27 -5.67 13.96
CA ARG A 181 -11.20 -4.43 13.18
C ARG A 181 -9.75 -3.93 13.17
N VAL A 182 -9.13 -3.85 12.00
CA VAL A 182 -7.72 -3.47 11.84
C VAL A 182 -7.56 -2.69 10.55
N GLY A 183 -6.83 -1.57 10.58
CA GLY A 183 -6.54 -0.76 9.40
C GLY A 183 -6.85 0.72 9.62
N ASN A 184 -6.42 1.56 8.70
CA ASN A 184 -6.57 3.00 8.79
C ASN A 184 -8.03 3.44 8.56
N ILE A 185 -8.61 4.13 9.54
CA ILE A 185 -10.01 4.59 9.54
C ILE A 185 -10.36 5.40 8.27
N SER A 186 -9.42 6.24 7.80
CA SER A 186 -9.66 7.11 6.63
C SER A 186 -9.89 6.36 5.31
N HIS A 187 -9.41 5.13 5.20
CA HIS A 187 -9.51 4.29 3.99
C HIS A 187 -10.43 3.08 4.18
N MET A 188 -11.04 2.96 5.36
CA MET A 188 -11.82 1.81 5.76
C MET A 188 -13.21 1.85 5.12
N ALA A 189 -13.65 0.72 4.58
CA ALA A 189 -14.97 0.59 3.99
C ALA A 189 -16.09 0.67 5.06
N PRO A 190 -17.30 1.17 4.73
CA PRO A 190 -18.39 1.33 5.69
C PRO A 190 -18.78 0.04 6.41
N GLU A 191 -18.82 -1.09 5.69
CA GLU A 191 -19.15 -2.40 6.27
C GLU A 191 -18.12 -2.84 7.31
N VAL A 192 -16.85 -2.48 7.09
CA VAL A 192 -15.75 -2.79 7.99
C VAL A 192 -15.83 -1.92 9.24
N TYR A 193 -16.24 -0.65 9.11
CA TYR A 193 -16.54 0.22 10.26
C TYR A 193 -17.64 -0.40 11.15
N GLN A 194 -18.64 -1.02 10.53
CA GLN A 194 -19.73 -1.75 11.17
C GLN A 194 -19.32 -3.15 11.68
N SER A 195 -18.02 -3.48 11.68
CA SER A 195 -17.48 -4.77 12.13
C SER A 195 -17.97 -5.97 11.33
N LYS A 196 -18.39 -5.78 10.08
CA LYS A 196 -18.65 -6.89 9.14
C LYS A 196 -17.33 -7.48 8.63
N PRO A 197 -17.32 -8.73 8.12
CA PRO A 197 -16.10 -9.36 7.62
C PRO A 197 -15.46 -8.58 6.46
N TYR A 198 -14.13 -8.57 6.41
CA TYR A 198 -13.38 -8.02 5.27
C TYR A 198 -13.60 -8.87 4.03
N THR A 199 -13.77 -8.21 2.88
CA THR A 199 -13.87 -8.85 1.57
C THR A 199 -12.90 -8.20 0.58
N GLU A 200 -12.81 -8.76 -0.63
CA GLU A 200 -12.09 -8.14 -1.75
C GLU A 200 -12.66 -6.75 -2.06
N ALA A 201 -13.99 -6.59 -1.94
CA ALA A 201 -14.67 -5.31 -2.10
C ALA A 201 -14.29 -4.27 -1.03
N SER A 202 -13.87 -4.70 0.17
CA SER A 202 -13.34 -3.78 1.19
C SER A 202 -11.97 -3.22 0.78
N ASP A 203 -11.09 -4.04 0.17
CA ASP A 203 -9.83 -3.55 -0.40
C ASP A 203 -10.08 -2.62 -1.60
N VAL A 204 -11.12 -2.91 -2.41
CA VAL A 204 -11.54 -2.05 -3.53
C VAL A 204 -11.96 -0.66 -3.04
N PHE A 205 -12.70 -0.58 -1.93
CA PHE A 205 -13.05 0.70 -1.32
C PHE A 205 -11.80 1.48 -0.89
N SER A 206 -10.87 0.82 -0.20
CA SER A 206 -9.60 1.43 0.20
C SER A 206 -8.78 1.91 -1.01
N TYR A 207 -8.78 1.16 -2.10
CA TYR A 207 -8.21 1.58 -3.37
C TYR A 207 -8.94 2.78 -3.98
N GLY A 208 -10.28 2.83 -3.91
CA GLY A 208 -11.09 3.98 -4.31
C GLY A 208 -10.72 5.26 -3.55
N MET A 209 -10.43 5.14 -2.26
CA MET A 209 -9.92 6.26 -1.45
C MET A 209 -8.53 6.73 -1.93
N ILE A 210 -7.62 5.82 -2.29
CA ILE A 210 -6.33 6.20 -2.89
C ILE A 210 -6.53 6.91 -4.24
N LEU A 211 -7.46 6.45 -5.08
CA LEU A 211 -7.78 7.14 -6.34
C LEU A 211 -8.35 8.54 -6.09
N TRP A 212 -9.20 8.68 -5.09
CA TRP A 212 -9.71 9.98 -4.66
C TRP A 212 -8.56 10.91 -4.22
N GLU A 213 -7.62 10.43 -3.40
CA GLU A 213 -6.45 11.23 -2.97
C GLU A 213 -5.57 11.61 -4.17
N LEU A 214 -5.38 10.68 -5.11
CA LEU A 214 -4.59 10.88 -6.32
C LEU A 214 -5.17 11.97 -7.23
N ILE A 215 -6.49 11.95 -7.43
CA ILE A 215 -7.18 12.88 -8.34
C ILE A 215 -7.46 14.22 -7.68
N THR A 216 -7.76 14.25 -6.38
CA THR A 216 -7.95 15.51 -5.66
C THR A 216 -6.63 16.17 -5.27
N THR A 217 -5.53 15.40 -5.24
CA THR A 217 -4.25 15.80 -4.64
C THR A 217 -4.42 16.27 -3.19
N LYS A 218 -5.40 15.70 -2.49
CA LYS A 218 -5.72 15.99 -1.09
C LYS A 218 -5.60 14.71 -0.27
N ILE A 219 -5.29 14.88 1.00
CA ILE A 219 -5.24 13.78 1.95
C ILE A 219 -6.55 13.73 2.71
N HIS A 220 -7.21 12.56 2.71
CA HIS A 220 -8.43 12.41 3.47
C HIS A 220 -8.10 12.24 4.96
N CYS A 221 -8.45 13.24 5.77
CA CYS A 221 -8.10 13.27 7.18
C CYS A 221 -9.27 13.08 8.15
N ASN A 222 -10.56 13.17 7.73
CA ASN A 222 -11.78 12.85 8.52
C ASN A 222 -13.11 13.14 7.75
N GLU A 223 -14.24 12.69 8.32
CA GLU A 223 -15.63 12.70 7.81
C GLU A 223 -16.26 14.07 7.49
N THR A 224 -15.63 15.18 7.88
CA THR A 224 -16.22 16.53 7.78
C THR A 224 -16.12 17.18 6.41
N GLN A 225 -15.50 16.51 5.43
CA GLN A 225 -15.33 17.03 4.08
C GLN A 225 -16.13 16.18 3.09
N ASP A 226 -17.06 16.83 2.38
CA ASP A 226 -17.82 16.19 1.31
C ASP A 226 -16.86 15.70 0.22
N LYS A 227 -16.61 14.38 0.23
CA LYS A 227 -15.69 13.69 -0.67
C LYS A 227 -16.11 13.91 -2.13
N LEU A 228 -17.41 13.91 -2.39
CA LEU A 228 -17.95 14.10 -3.73
C LEU A 228 -17.71 15.53 -4.20
N LEU A 229 -18.00 16.52 -3.37
CA LEU A 229 -17.72 17.92 -3.67
C LEU A 229 -16.23 18.15 -3.97
N GLN A 230 -15.33 17.59 -3.16
CA GLN A 230 -13.89 17.76 -3.39
C GLN A 230 -13.41 17.09 -4.68
N LEU A 231 -14.00 15.95 -5.03
CA LEU A 231 -13.76 15.28 -6.29
C LEU A 231 -14.28 16.12 -7.45
N GLU A 232 -15.45 16.74 -7.31
CA GLU A 232 -16.04 17.61 -8.33
C GLU A 232 -15.20 18.86 -8.62
N LEU A 233 -14.62 19.44 -7.57
CA LEU A 233 -13.77 20.63 -7.64
C LEU A 233 -12.36 20.36 -8.19
N SER A 234 -11.94 19.09 -8.33
CA SER A 234 -10.60 18.79 -8.83
C SER A 234 -10.50 19.02 -10.34
N PRO A 235 -9.45 19.73 -10.82
CA PRO A 235 -9.22 19.90 -12.25
C PRO A 235 -8.77 18.61 -12.95
N LEU A 236 -8.37 17.56 -12.21
CA LEU A 236 -7.99 16.25 -12.76
C LEU A 236 -9.18 15.29 -12.87
N ALA A 237 -10.32 15.61 -12.26
CA ALA A 237 -11.47 14.72 -12.15
C ALA A 237 -12.29 14.70 -13.44
N THR A 238 -11.77 14.05 -14.48
CA THR A 238 -12.53 13.78 -15.71
C THR A 238 -13.77 12.91 -15.40
N PRO A 239 -14.80 12.90 -16.27
CA PRO A 239 -15.97 12.05 -16.06
C PRO A 239 -15.62 10.56 -15.87
N LYS A 240 -14.58 10.07 -16.55
CA LYS A 240 -14.10 8.69 -16.40
C LYS A 240 -13.49 8.44 -15.02
N TRP A 241 -12.68 9.36 -14.50
CA TRP A 241 -12.16 9.28 -13.13
C TRP A 241 -13.27 9.35 -12.08
N LYS A 242 -14.20 10.30 -12.22
CA LYS A 242 -15.34 10.45 -11.31
C LYS A 242 -16.16 9.16 -11.25
N LYS A 243 -16.54 8.62 -12.40
CA LYS A 243 -17.29 7.36 -12.48
C LYS A 243 -16.55 6.21 -11.79
N LEU A 244 -15.27 6.02 -12.09
CA LEU A 244 -14.47 4.95 -11.49
C LEU A 244 -14.36 5.10 -9.96
N ILE A 245 -14.06 6.31 -9.48
CA ILE A 245 -13.88 6.58 -8.04
C ILE A 245 -15.19 6.37 -7.30
N VAL A 246 -16.31 6.90 -7.80
CA VAL A 246 -17.63 6.72 -7.17
C VAL A 246 -18.01 5.24 -7.13
N HIS A 247 -17.81 4.51 -8.22
CA HIS A 247 -18.12 3.08 -8.29
C HIS A 247 -17.29 2.25 -7.29
N CYS A 248 -16.01 2.58 -7.07
CA CYS A 248 -15.20 1.94 -6.01
C CYS A 248 -15.67 2.29 -4.59
N LEU A 249 -16.31 3.45 -4.40
CA LEU A 249 -16.73 3.99 -3.12
C LEU A 249 -18.21 3.73 -2.79
N GLU A 250 -18.89 2.87 -3.55
CA GLU A 250 -20.27 2.46 -3.28
C GLU A 250 -20.43 1.93 -1.85
N GLU A 251 -21.56 2.29 -1.22
CA GLU A 251 -21.85 1.86 0.15
C GLU A 251 -22.01 0.34 0.23
N SER A 252 -22.72 -0.23 -0.74
CA SER A 252 -22.89 -1.68 -0.88
C SER A 252 -21.62 -2.32 -1.43
N PRO A 253 -21.01 -3.30 -0.74
CA PRO A 253 -19.83 -4.00 -1.24
C PRO A 253 -20.06 -4.73 -2.57
N ASP A 254 -21.28 -5.21 -2.82
CA ASP A 254 -21.62 -5.99 -4.02
C ASP A 254 -21.77 -5.12 -5.28
N GLU A 255 -21.96 -3.81 -5.09
CA GLU A 255 -22.03 -2.83 -6.18
C GLU A 255 -20.65 -2.27 -6.56
N ARG A 256 -19.59 -2.66 -5.85
CA ARG A 256 -18.22 -2.23 -6.16
C ARG A 256 -17.65 -3.08 -7.30
N PRO A 257 -16.85 -2.49 -8.20
CA PRO A 257 -16.23 -3.24 -9.29
C PRO A 257 -15.16 -4.19 -8.78
N THR A 258 -14.96 -5.28 -9.51
CA THR A 258 -13.78 -6.13 -9.37
C THR A 258 -12.51 -5.40 -9.82
N VAL A 259 -11.34 -5.88 -9.37
CA VAL A 259 -10.05 -5.28 -9.77
C VAL A 259 -9.80 -5.43 -11.27
N GLU A 260 -10.28 -6.51 -11.90
CA GLU A 260 -10.24 -6.69 -13.34
C GLU A 260 -11.03 -5.60 -14.09
N GLU A 261 -12.25 -5.28 -13.63
CA GLU A 261 -13.07 -4.21 -14.21
C GLU A 261 -12.43 -2.84 -14.01
N ILE A 262 -11.82 -2.61 -12.85
CA ILE A 262 -11.03 -1.40 -12.58
C ILE A 262 -9.89 -1.27 -13.60
N LEU A 263 -9.12 -2.34 -13.85
CA LEU A 263 -8.01 -2.33 -14.81
C LEU A 263 -8.49 -2.03 -16.24
N VAL A 264 -9.67 -2.55 -16.64
CA VAL A 264 -10.29 -2.22 -17.93
C VAL A 264 -10.66 -0.73 -17.99
N GLN A 265 -11.30 -0.21 -16.95
CA GLN A 265 -11.67 1.21 -16.87
C GLN A 265 -10.43 2.13 -16.91
N LEU A 266 -9.36 1.80 -16.17
CA LEU A 266 -8.10 2.56 -16.19
C LEU A 266 -7.44 2.58 -17.58
N LYS A 267 -7.53 1.48 -18.35
CA LYS A 267 -7.05 1.46 -19.74
C LYS A 267 -7.85 2.43 -20.62
N ASN A 268 -9.14 2.58 -20.35
CA ASN A 268 -10.02 3.49 -21.11
C ASN A 268 -9.88 4.96 -20.70
N ILE A 269 -9.25 5.26 -19.56
CA ILE A 269 -8.89 6.64 -19.18
C ILE A 269 -7.74 7.16 -20.06
N LYS A 270 -6.99 6.27 -20.73
CA LYS A 270 -5.86 6.60 -21.61
C LYS A 270 -6.23 7.20 -22.97
N ASN A 271 -7.53 7.30 -23.28
CA ASN A 271 -8.05 7.78 -24.56
C ASN A 271 -8.87 9.06 -24.37
#